data_AF-A0A7U4M031-F1
#
_entry.id   AF-A0A7U4M031-F1
#
_cell.length_a   1.000
_cell.length_b   1.000
_cell.length_c   1.000
_cell.angle_alpha   90.00
_cell.angle_beta   90.00
_cell.angle_gamma   90.00
#
_symmetry.space_group_name_H-M   'P 1'
#
loop_
_entity.id
_entity.type
_entity.pdbx_description
1 polymer ?
#
loop_
_entity_poly.entity_id
_entity_poly.type
_entity_poly.pdbx_seq_one_letter_code
_entity_poly.pdbx_strand_id
1 'polypeptide(L)'
;MYYITNQNGQIIAASSDLLALLQVDSIEVLYKKIALDAIELTAEEKDIIIKTPLDEAHYKKEEEILLSLLGEMTLIRLTEKISGEIGIAEELPSSVEEKEEKLLLLEKESVIPESKSKEKEEEALFEIREPADEQETSVPEAKAKKQEKVPEDDLFDLILPDNAEETIGEIEDKAVLEKAVGPIYIDVKEIAQSIGISPEDYNTFLTEYIDTALSLEDDLRSKEKSKRTAATHTLFHLSNVLRLPVVTEIIEQLKYTEDEDIESSIQSFYNTLSRLTTTKPKAAAGEKEIPIKKEIKPSEGFGTIDLSNVKPIYFDFQVEQAANELSLPAELIEEFIHDFIKQAHEETDKMLKAYEKGDLETINKIGHLLKGTASNLRITPLADTLYEIQFCEDSSQLEKLIKEYWGHFIAFETQFELTSKNKGK
;
A
#
# COMPACT_ATOMS: atom_id res chain seq x y z
N MET A 1 -32.84 12.22 -3.63
CA MET A 1 -31.40 12.09 -4.00
C MET A 1 -30.85 10.80 -3.40
N TYR A 2 -29.74 10.26 -3.92
CA TYR A 2 -29.15 9.02 -3.40
C TYR A 2 -27.63 8.99 -3.57
N TYR A 3 -26.98 8.10 -2.83
CA TYR A 3 -25.57 7.73 -2.98
C TYR A 3 -25.36 6.26 -2.61
N ILE A 4 -24.22 5.69 -3.01
CA ILE A 4 -23.87 4.30 -2.74
C ILE A 4 -22.59 4.28 -1.91
N THR A 5 -22.60 3.50 -0.84
CA THR A 5 -21.41 3.22 -0.04
C THR A 5 -20.89 1.80 -0.26
N ASN A 6 -19.59 1.61 -0.07
CA ASN A 6 -19.01 0.28 0.08
C ASN A 6 -19.20 -0.26 1.52
N GLN A 7 -18.77 -1.49 1.76
CA GLN A 7 -18.73 -2.14 3.08
C GLN A 7 -17.99 -1.35 4.18
N ASN A 8 -17.10 -0.42 3.82
CA ASN A 8 -16.40 0.47 4.76
C ASN A 8 -17.13 1.81 5.00
N GLY A 9 -18.35 1.98 4.44
CA GLY A 9 -19.13 3.21 4.55
C GLY A 9 -18.66 4.36 3.64
N GLN A 10 -17.72 4.12 2.72
CA GLN A 10 -17.19 5.16 1.82
C GLN A 10 -18.09 5.36 0.61
N ILE A 11 -18.39 6.61 0.24
CA ILE A 11 -19.29 6.98 -0.86
C ILE A 11 -18.65 6.75 -2.22
N ILE A 12 -18.91 5.63 -2.89
CA ILE A 12 -18.31 5.28 -4.19
C ILE A 12 -19.11 5.75 -5.40
N ALA A 13 -20.37 6.16 -5.21
CA ALA A 13 -21.18 6.78 -6.25
C ALA A 13 -22.20 7.75 -5.63
N ALA A 14 -22.53 8.82 -6.33
CA ALA A 14 -23.53 9.80 -5.90
C ALA A 14 -24.40 10.24 -7.08
N SER A 15 -25.69 10.45 -6.83
CA SER A 15 -26.61 11.04 -7.80
C SER A 15 -26.23 12.49 -8.10
N SER A 16 -26.50 12.95 -9.33
CA SER A 16 -26.29 14.35 -9.75
C SER A 16 -27.01 15.35 -8.84
N ASP A 17 -28.19 14.99 -8.33
CA ASP A 17 -28.97 15.87 -7.44
C ASP A 17 -28.27 16.08 -6.09
N LEU A 18 -27.63 15.03 -5.55
CA LEU A 18 -26.85 15.15 -4.31
C LEU A 18 -25.59 16.01 -4.54
N LEU A 19 -24.91 15.79 -5.66
CA LEU A 19 -23.73 16.58 -6.02
C LEU A 19 -24.09 18.07 -6.22
N ALA A 20 -25.21 18.35 -6.90
CA ALA A 20 -25.72 19.70 -7.08
C ALA A 20 -26.10 20.38 -5.75
N LEU A 21 -26.76 19.65 -4.83
CA LEU A 21 -27.07 20.14 -3.49
C LEU A 21 -25.80 20.55 -2.72
N LEU A 22 -24.74 19.74 -2.84
CA LEU A 22 -23.45 19.96 -2.18
C LEU A 22 -22.53 20.94 -2.92
N GLN A 23 -22.98 21.52 -4.04
CA GLN A 23 -22.21 22.41 -4.91
C GLN A 23 -20.85 21.79 -5.29
N VAL A 24 -20.89 20.55 -5.77
CA VAL A 24 -19.73 19.82 -6.28
C VAL A 24 -20.04 19.25 -7.65
N ASP A 25 -19.07 19.30 -8.56
CA ASP A 25 -19.28 18.91 -9.96
C ASP A 25 -19.00 17.41 -10.20
N SER A 26 -18.28 16.76 -9.27
CA SER A 26 -17.89 15.36 -9.39
C SER A 26 -17.70 14.69 -8.03
N ILE A 27 -17.58 13.36 -8.05
CA ILE A 27 -17.35 12.57 -6.83
C ILE A 27 -15.94 12.77 -6.25
N GLU A 28 -14.94 13.02 -7.10
CA GLU A 28 -13.58 13.33 -6.67
C GLU A 28 -13.54 14.65 -5.88
N VAL A 29 -14.30 15.66 -6.33
CA VAL A 29 -14.43 16.94 -5.62
C VAL A 29 -15.18 16.75 -4.29
N LEU A 30 -16.22 15.90 -4.28
CA LEU A 30 -16.92 15.54 -3.05
C LEU A 30 -15.97 14.91 -2.01
N TYR A 31 -15.19 13.90 -2.42
CA TYR A 31 -14.20 13.27 -1.53
C TYR A 31 -13.19 14.27 -0.99
N LYS A 32 -12.67 15.16 -1.83
CA LYS A 32 -11.73 16.21 -1.40
C LYS A 32 -12.36 17.15 -0.36
N LYS A 33 -13.63 17.52 -0.53
CA LYS A 33 -14.34 18.38 0.43
C LYS A 33 -14.65 17.66 1.74
N ILE A 34 -14.98 16.37 1.70
CA ILE A 34 -15.17 15.55 2.91
C ILE A 34 -13.84 15.43 3.68
N ALA A 35 -12.74 15.15 2.97
CA ALA A 35 -11.41 15.01 3.59
C ALA A 35 -10.85 16.31 4.20
N LEU A 36 -11.41 17.47 3.80
CA LEU A 36 -11.06 18.79 4.34
C LEU A 36 -12.08 19.28 5.40
N ASP A 37 -12.98 18.40 5.86
CA ASP A 37 -14.09 18.71 6.78
C ASP A 37 -15.01 19.85 6.28
N ALA A 38 -14.99 20.16 4.98
CA ALA A 38 -15.86 21.17 4.38
C ALA A 38 -17.28 20.62 4.14
N ILE A 39 -17.43 19.31 4.03
CA ILE A 39 -18.74 18.63 3.98
C ILE A 39 -18.70 17.48 4.99
N GLU A 40 -19.61 17.49 5.95
CA GLU A 40 -19.78 16.42 6.92
C GLU A 40 -21.10 15.68 6.65
N LEU A 41 -21.06 14.35 6.53
CA LEU A 41 -22.25 13.50 6.45
C LEU A 41 -22.32 12.61 7.69
N THR A 42 -23.17 12.97 8.65
CA THR A 42 -23.36 12.21 9.88
C THR A 42 -24.60 11.33 9.74
N ALA A 43 -24.41 10.01 9.73
CA ALA A 43 -25.52 9.07 9.68
C ALA A 43 -26.03 8.70 11.08
N GLU A 44 -27.32 8.90 11.34
CA GLU A 44 -28.04 8.37 12.51
C GLU A 44 -28.87 7.14 12.12
N GLU A 45 -29.64 6.51 13.01
CA GLU A 45 -30.38 5.27 12.68
C GLU A 45 -31.33 5.43 11.48
N LYS A 46 -32.07 6.54 11.38
CA LYS A 46 -33.09 6.79 10.34
C LYS A 46 -32.97 8.13 9.62
N ASP A 47 -32.08 8.98 10.10
CA ASP A 47 -31.85 10.31 9.57
C ASP A 47 -30.37 10.44 9.17
N ILE A 48 -30.07 11.38 8.28
CA ILE A 48 -28.71 11.82 7.95
C ILE A 48 -28.65 13.33 8.08
N ILE A 49 -27.58 13.82 8.68
CA ILE A 49 -27.28 15.24 8.80
C ILE A 49 -26.19 15.55 7.79
N ILE A 50 -26.47 16.50 6.90
CA ILE A 50 -25.50 17.00 5.93
C ILE A 50 -25.14 18.41 6.34
N LYS A 51 -23.89 18.62 6.77
CA LYS A 51 -23.35 19.94 7.08
C LYS A 51 -22.42 20.39 5.98
N THR A 52 -22.64 21.63 5.55
CA THR A 52 -21.77 22.38 4.65
C THR A 52 -21.35 23.68 5.36
N PRO A 53 -20.40 24.46 4.82
CA PRO A 53 -20.00 25.70 5.46
C PRO A 53 -21.11 26.77 5.47
N LEU A 54 -22.15 26.57 4.65
CA LEU A 54 -23.24 27.52 4.46
C LEU A 54 -24.54 27.09 5.14
N ASP A 55 -24.76 25.79 5.34
CA ASP A 55 -26.04 25.26 5.78
C ASP A 55 -25.90 23.87 6.42
N GLU A 56 -26.85 23.54 7.30
CA GLU A 56 -27.03 22.23 7.92
C GLU A 56 -28.45 21.73 7.65
N ALA A 57 -28.56 20.62 6.93
CA ALA A 57 -29.82 20.05 6.49
C ALA A 57 -30.01 18.61 6.97
N HIS A 58 -31.25 18.29 7.37
CA HIS A 58 -31.63 16.97 7.86
C HIS A 58 -32.47 16.23 6.83
N TYR A 59 -32.07 15.01 6.50
CA TYR A 59 -32.78 14.15 5.55
C TYR A 59 -33.16 12.83 6.22
N LYS A 60 -34.32 12.28 5.87
CA LYS A 60 -34.64 10.90 6.19
C LYS A 60 -33.86 9.99 5.25
N LYS A 61 -33.26 8.92 5.79
CA LYS A 61 -32.52 7.94 5.01
C LYS A 61 -33.28 6.61 4.92
N GLU A 62 -33.23 6.00 3.74
CA GLU A 62 -33.63 4.62 3.51
C GLU A 62 -32.42 3.86 2.94
N GLU A 63 -32.11 2.71 3.53
CA GLU A 63 -30.96 1.89 3.15
C GLU A 63 -31.41 0.61 2.44
N GLU A 64 -30.75 0.30 1.33
CA GLU A 64 -31.00 -0.91 0.53
C GLU A 64 -29.65 -1.60 0.27
N ILE A 65 -29.50 -2.83 0.76
CA ILE A 65 -28.27 -3.62 0.57
C ILE A 65 -28.25 -4.17 -0.87
N LEU A 66 -27.15 -3.92 -1.56
CA LEU A 66 -26.85 -4.39 -2.91
C LEU A 66 -25.69 -5.39 -2.85
N LEU A 67 -25.86 -6.54 -3.51
CA LEU A 67 -24.80 -7.53 -3.69
C LEU A 67 -24.14 -7.32 -5.05
N SER A 68 -22.83 -7.06 -5.04
CA SER A 68 -22.00 -6.85 -6.23
C SER A 68 -20.88 -7.89 -6.29
N LEU A 69 -20.22 -7.99 -7.44
CA LEU A 69 -18.96 -8.75 -7.59
C LEU A 69 -17.83 -8.17 -6.72
N LEU A 70 -17.92 -6.89 -6.35
CA LEU A 70 -16.97 -6.20 -5.49
C LEU A 70 -17.31 -6.30 -3.99
N GLY A 71 -18.32 -7.10 -3.63
CA GLY A 71 -18.79 -7.27 -2.26
C GLY A 71 -20.12 -6.60 -1.97
N GLU A 72 -20.40 -6.42 -0.68
CA GLU A 72 -21.62 -5.77 -0.19
C GLU A 72 -21.51 -4.25 -0.34
N MET A 73 -22.56 -3.65 -0.90
CA MET A 73 -22.69 -2.21 -1.11
C MET A 73 -24.04 -1.75 -0.54
N THR A 74 -24.13 -0.52 -0.06
CA THR A 74 -25.39 0.02 0.48
C THR A 74 -25.83 1.21 -0.34
N LEU A 75 -27.01 1.13 -0.95
CA LEU A 75 -27.67 2.27 -1.57
C LEU A 75 -28.42 3.05 -0.49
N ILE A 76 -28.09 4.33 -0.36
CA ILE A 76 -28.71 5.23 0.62
C ILE A 76 -29.54 6.25 -0.14
N ARG A 77 -30.86 6.20 0.06
CA ARG A 77 -31.83 7.15 -0.51
C ARG A 77 -32.19 8.20 0.52
N LEU A 78 -32.10 9.47 0.12
CA LEU A 78 -32.37 10.61 0.98
C LEU A 78 -33.64 11.33 0.54
N THR A 79 -34.54 11.54 1.50
CA THR A 79 -35.79 12.30 1.33
C THR A 79 -35.82 13.48 2.29
N GLU A 80 -36.25 14.63 1.78
CA GLU A 80 -36.29 15.87 2.56
C GLU A 80 -37.32 15.76 3.68
N LYS A 81 -36.88 16.07 4.90
CA LYS A 81 -37.78 16.13 6.06
C LYS A 81 -38.57 17.43 5.92
N ILE A 82 -39.78 17.35 5.37
CA ILE A 82 -40.70 18.49 5.26
C ILE A 82 -40.87 19.05 6.69
N SER A 83 -40.26 20.19 6.98
CA SER A 83 -40.18 20.78 8.33
C SER A 83 -41.51 21.43 8.78
N GLY A 84 -42.64 20.80 8.45
CA GLY A 84 -43.98 21.37 8.59
C GLY A 84 -44.85 20.76 9.69
N GLU A 85 -44.48 19.62 10.28
CA GLU A 85 -45.28 19.02 11.37
C GLU A 85 -44.66 19.33 12.74
N ILE A 86 -44.94 20.54 13.22
CA ILE A 86 -45.03 20.79 14.66
C ILE A 86 -46.31 20.09 15.13
N GLY A 87 -46.20 18.78 15.37
CA GLY A 87 -47.27 17.91 15.84
C GLY A 87 -47.20 17.75 17.35
N ILE A 88 -48.13 18.41 18.03
CA ILE A 88 -48.42 18.35 19.46
C ILE A 88 -48.58 16.88 19.90
N ALA A 89 -47.96 16.55 21.03
CA ALA A 89 -48.12 15.27 21.71
C ALA A 89 -49.58 15.04 22.15
N GLU A 90 -50.17 13.92 21.74
CA GLU A 90 -51.37 13.38 22.38
C GLU A 90 -51.20 11.86 22.55
N GLU A 91 -51.35 11.43 23.80
CA GLU A 91 -51.14 10.07 24.29
C GLU A 91 -52.32 9.14 23.94
N LEU A 92 -52.00 7.93 23.44
CA LEU A 92 -52.64 6.60 23.66
C LEU A 92 -54.15 6.43 23.29
N PRO A 93 -54.73 5.19 23.15
CA PRO A 93 -54.23 3.89 23.61
C PRO A 93 -54.33 2.70 22.61
N SER A 94 -53.80 1.60 23.13
CA SER A 94 -53.77 0.20 22.71
C SER A 94 -55.07 -0.46 22.20
N SER A 95 -54.83 -1.57 21.48
CA SER A 95 -55.68 -2.74 21.17
C SER A 95 -56.45 -2.70 19.84
N VAL A 96 -56.16 -3.68 18.96
CA VAL A 96 -57.06 -4.81 18.65
C VAL A 96 -56.37 -5.72 17.60
N GLU A 97 -56.42 -7.01 17.95
CA GLU A 97 -56.27 -8.28 17.23
C GLU A 97 -56.19 -8.35 15.69
N GLU A 98 -55.28 -9.24 15.27
CA GLU A 98 -55.38 -10.28 14.25
C GLU A 98 -56.21 -10.05 12.97
N LYS A 99 -55.55 -10.19 11.82
CA LYS A 99 -55.88 -11.27 10.86
C LYS A 99 -54.82 -11.48 9.78
N GLU A 100 -54.46 -12.75 9.63
CA GLU A 100 -53.74 -13.33 8.50
C GLU A 100 -54.45 -13.06 7.18
N GLU A 101 -53.70 -12.78 6.10
CA GLU A 101 -54.07 -13.22 4.75
C GLU A 101 -52.86 -13.26 3.80
N LYS A 102 -52.29 -14.46 3.72
CA LYS A 102 -51.88 -15.21 2.52
C LYS A 102 -52.02 -14.48 1.15
N LEU A 103 -50.89 -14.22 0.47
CA LEU A 103 -50.83 -14.03 -1.00
C LEU A 103 -49.41 -14.41 -1.47
N LEU A 104 -49.21 -15.67 -1.89
CA LEU A 104 -49.24 -16.16 -3.28
C LEU A 104 -48.08 -15.65 -4.15
N LEU A 105 -47.11 -16.57 -4.29
CA LEU A 105 -46.13 -16.67 -5.36
C LEU A 105 -46.76 -16.42 -6.74
N LEU A 106 -46.12 -15.55 -7.52
CA LEU A 106 -46.30 -15.47 -8.96
C LEU A 106 -44.95 -15.68 -9.63
N GLU A 107 -44.75 -16.93 -10.05
CA GLU A 107 -43.83 -17.30 -11.11
C GLU A 107 -44.23 -16.55 -12.39
N LYS A 108 -43.27 -15.86 -13.00
CA LYS A 108 -43.32 -15.52 -14.42
C LYS A 108 -41.95 -15.81 -15.04
N GLU A 109 -41.86 -17.02 -15.59
CA GLU A 109 -40.99 -17.30 -16.72
C GLU A 109 -41.31 -16.32 -17.85
N SER A 110 -40.31 -15.55 -18.29
CA SER A 110 -40.35 -14.89 -19.58
C SER A 110 -39.36 -15.58 -20.51
N VAL A 111 -39.96 -16.23 -21.50
CA VAL A 111 -39.35 -16.83 -22.69
C VAL A 111 -38.68 -15.73 -23.51
N ILE A 112 -37.37 -15.85 -23.73
CA ILE A 112 -36.63 -15.05 -24.72
C ILE A 112 -36.70 -15.80 -26.07
N PRO A 113 -37.19 -15.18 -27.16
CA PRO A 113 -37.09 -15.76 -28.48
C PRO A 113 -35.75 -15.42 -29.12
N GLU A 114 -35.09 -16.46 -29.65
CA GLU A 114 -33.98 -16.35 -30.58
C GLU A 114 -34.35 -15.46 -31.77
N SER A 115 -33.49 -14.50 -32.11
CA SER A 115 -33.48 -13.91 -33.45
C SER A 115 -32.07 -13.90 -34.01
N LYS A 116 -31.96 -14.57 -35.16
CA LYS A 116 -30.79 -14.64 -36.04
C LYS A 116 -30.70 -13.37 -36.88
N SER A 117 -29.53 -12.75 -36.94
CA SER A 117 -29.07 -11.92 -38.06
C SER A 117 -27.55 -11.78 -37.95
N LYS A 118 -26.80 -12.47 -38.80
CA LYS A 118 -26.26 -12.02 -40.10
C LYS A 118 -24.91 -11.31 -39.97
N GLU A 119 -23.92 -12.05 -40.46
CA GLU A 119 -22.58 -11.65 -40.88
C GLU A 119 -22.58 -10.38 -41.75
N LYS A 120 -21.56 -9.55 -41.54
CA LYS A 120 -20.67 -8.92 -42.55
C LYS A 120 -19.67 -8.04 -41.79
N GLU A 121 -18.40 -8.43 -41.80
CA GLU A 121 -17.35 -7.85 -42.66
C GLU A 121 -17.13 -6.36 -42.39
N GLU A 122 -15.99 -6.02 -41.77
CA GLU A 122 -15.04 -5.03 -42.28
C GLU A 122 -13.77 -5.05 -41.42
N GLU A 123 -12.75 -5.76 -41.91
CA GLU A 123 -11.36 -5.55 -41.53
C GLU A 123 -10.88 -4.28 -42.24
N ALA A 124 -10.55 -3.23 -41.48
CA ALA A 124 -9.87 -2.05 -42.01
C ALA A 124 -8.50 -1.92 -41.33
N LEU A 125 -7.48 -2.19 -42.14
CA LEU A 125 -6.08 -1.89 -41.88
C LEU A 125 -5.89 -0.41 -41.54
N PHE A 126 -5.12 -0.11 -40.49
CA PHE A 126 -4.44 1.17 -40.37
C PHE A 126 -2.95 1.00 -40.64
N GLU A 127 -2.53 1.54 -41.79
CA GLU A 127 -1.14 1.76 -42.19
C GLU A 127 -0.48 2.75 -41.22
N ILE A 128 0.58 2.29 -40.55
CA ILE A 128 1.51 3.17 -39.83
C ILE A 128 2.45 3.78 -40.87
N ARG A 129 2.38 5.10 -41.02
CA ARG A 129 3.22 5.90 -41.91
C ARG A 129 4.32 6.55 -41.07
N GLU A 130 5.55 6.05 -41.18
CA GLU A 130 6.75 6.72 -40.68
C GLU A 130 6.99 8.04 -41.45
N PRO A 131 7.43 9.12 -40.79
CA PRO A 131 8.15 10.18 -41.46
C PRO A 131 9.66 9.99 -41.31
N ALA A 132 10.33 9.98 -42.46
CA ALA A 132 11.77 10.03 -42.61
C ALA A 132 12.33 11.43 -42.31
N ASP A 133 13.56 11.43 -41.81
CA ASP A 133 14.52 12.53 -41.78
C ASP A 133 14.63 13.29 -43.09
N GLU A 134 14.81 14.62 -43.03
CA GLU A 134 15.81 15.35 -43.82
C GLU A 134 16.00 16.81 -43.35
N GLN A 135 17.19 17.04 -42.77
CA GLN A 135 18.17 18.09 -43.05
C GLN A 135 17.92 19.60 -42.82
N GLU A 136 19.00 20.17 -42.28
CA GLU A 136 19.39 21.55 -42.05
C GLU A 136 19.21 22.50 -43.26
N THR A 137 18.94 23.79 -43.02
CA THR A 137 19.90 24.90 -43.28
C THR A 137 19.35 26.31 -42.99
N SER A 138 20.19 27.09 -42.29
CA SER A 138 20.49 28.54 -42.40
C SER A 138 19.44 29.66 -42.17
N VAL A 139 19.87 30.59 -41.31
CA VAL A 139 19.35 31.93 -40.96
C VAL A 139 19.49 32.92 -42.15
N PRO A 140 18.68 34.01 -42.24
CA PRO A 140 19.15 35.31 -41.74
C PRO A 140 18.08 36.21 -41.06
N GLU A 141 18.56 37.14 -40.24
CA GLU A 141 17.84 38.19 -39.49
C GLU A 141 17.01 39.16 -40.36
N ALA A 142 15.86 39.64 -39.85
CA ALA A 142 15.69 41.02 -39.32
C ALA A 142 14.23 41.54 -39.28
N LYS A 143 13.85 42.04 -38.09
CA LYS A 143 12.97 43.18 -37.76
C LYS A 143 11.43 43.12 -37.89
N ALA A 144 10.82 43.10 -36.69
CA ALA A 144 9.94 44.13 -36.09
C ALA A 144 8.38 44.02 -36.14
N LYS A 145 7.83 43.90 -34.92
CA LYS A 145 6.58 44.46 -34.32
C LYS A 145 5.19 43.90 -34.66
N LYS A 146 4.57 43.22 -33.67
CA LYS A 146 3.32 43.57 -32.92
C LYS A 146 2.97 42.40 -31.99
N GLN A 147 3.05 42.56 -30.66
CA GLN A 147 1.93 42.82 -29.73
C GLN A 147 0.73 41.87 -29.87
N GLU A 148 0.69 40.85 -29.02
CA GLU A 148 -0.57 40.32 -28.49
C GLU A 148 -0.32 39.87 -27.04
N LYS A 149 -1.20 40.32 -26.14
CA LYS A 149 -1.15 40.13 -24.69
C LYS A 149 -1.75 38.78 -24.34
N VAL A 150 -1.07 38.02 -23.48
CA VAL A 150 -1.67 36.91 -22.71
C VAL A 150 -1.72 37.39 -21.26
N PRO A 151 -2.87 37.24 -20.56
CA PRO A 151 -3.04 37.80 -19.23
C PRO A 151 -2.24 37.01 -18.19
N GLU A 152 -1.71 37.77 -17.23
CA GLU A 152 -1.11 37.32 -15.98
C GLU A 152 -2.20 36.69 -15.10
N ASP A 153 -1.92 35.50 -14.57
CA ASP A 153 -2.65 34.90 -13.44
C ASP A 153 -2.26 35.66 -12.17
N ASP A 154 -2.93 36.79 -11.95
CA ASP A 154 -3.19 37.34 -10.62
C ASP A 154 -4.40 36.59 -10.05
N LEU A 155 -4.18 35.50 -9.31
CA LEU A 155 -5.19 34.96 -8.42
C LEU A 155 -4.55 34.16 -7.28
N PHE A 156 -4.30 34.84 -6.16
CA PHE A 156 -4.62 34.46 -4.77
C PHE A 156 -3.68 35.16 -3.78
N ASP A 157 -3.82 36.48 -3.71
CA ASP A 157 -3.78 37.19 -2.44
C ASP A 157 -5.15 36.99 -1.77
N LEU A 158 -5.21 36.12 -0.75
CA LEU A 158 -6.36 36.11 0.17
C LEU A 158 -5.90 35.89 1.62
N ILE A 159 -5.69 37.04 2.28
CA ILE A 159 -6.13 37.41 3.63
C ILE A 159 -5.77 36.40 4.74
N LEU A 160 -4.62 36.62 5.37
CA LEU A 160 -4.35 36.19 6.74
C LEU A 160 -5.06 37.15 7.71
N PRO A 161 -5.70 36.66 8.79
CA PRO A 161 -6.26 37.53 9.81
C PRO A 161 -5.14 38.21 10.63
N ASP A 162 -5.17 39.54 10.64
CA ASP A 162 -4.42 40.37 11.57
C ASP A 162 -5.04 40.23 12.97
N ASN A 163 -4.23 39.75 13.92
CA ASN A 163 -4.44 39.66 15.37
C ASN A 163 -5.04 38.34 15.90
N ALA A 164 -4.13 37.51 16.43
CA ALA A 164 -4.34 36.77 17.67
C ALA A 164 -2.99 36.63 18.39
N GLU A 165 -2.54 37.72 19.01
CA GLU A 165 -1.76 37.61 20.24
C GLU A 165 -2.63 36.95 21.32
N GLU A 166 -1.98 36.23 22.23
CA GLU A 166 -2.53 35.59 23.43
C GLU A 166 -3.20 34.22 23.24
N THR A 167 -2.39 33.16 23.12
CA THR A 167 -2.28 32.07 24.12
C THR A 167 -1.47 30.90 23.56
N ILE A 168 -0.15 31.05 23.50
CA ILE A 168 0.77 29.92 23.46
C ILE A 168 1.36 29.83 24.86
N GLY A 169 0.76 28.96 25.69
CA GLY A 169 1.46 28.46 26.86
C GLY A 169 2.70 27.72 26.38
N GLU A 170 3.83 28.02 27.01
CA GLU A 170 5.10 27.32 26.86
C GLU A 170 4.87 25.80 26.83
N ILE A 171 5.05 25.19 25.65
CA ILE A 171 5.39 23.78 25.57
C ILE A 171 6.91 23.74 25.45
N GLU A 172 7.55 23.91 26.61
CA GLU A 172 8.82 23.26 26.88
C GLU A 172 8.59 21.75 26.71
N ASP A 173 9.11 21.17 25.62
CA ASP A 173 9.97 19.98 25.65
C ASP A 173 10.19 19.42 24.24
N LYS A 174 11.21 19.95 23.57
CA LYS A 174 11.78 19.43 22.32
C LYS A 174 12.58 18.11 22.52
N ALA A 175 12.28 17.34 23.56
CA ALA A 175 13.13 16.25 24.07
C ALA A 175 12.47 14.85 24.01
N VAL A 176 11.30 14.68 23.38
CA VAL A 176 10.54 13.41 23.47
C VAL A 176 10.58 12.53 22.20
N LEU A 177 11.04 13.02 21.04
CA LEU A 177 11.02 12.22 19.79
C LEU A 177 12.25 11.29 19.58
N GLU A 178 13.27 11.32 20.44
CA GLU A 178 14.42 10.40 20.35
C GLU A 178 14.20 9.03 21.02
N LYS A 179 13.00 8.73 21.55
CA LYS A 179 12.75 7.51 22.32
C LYS A 179 11.63 6.64 21.76
N ALA A 180 11.93 5.95 20.67
CA ALA A 180 11.52 4.56 20.46
C ALA A 180 12.17 3.99 19.18
N VAL A 181 13.39 3.44 19.30
CA VAL A 181 14.08 2.72 18.20
C VAL A 181 13.52 1.29 18.01
N GLY A 182 12.26 1.08 18.41
CA GLY A 182 11.63 -0.24 18.37
C GLY A 182 10.92 -0.51 17.04
N PRO A 183 10.75 -1.78 16.65
CA PRO A 183 9.91 -2.14 15.52
C PRO A 183 8.47 -1.65 15.72
N ILE A 184 7.83 -1.22 14.63
CA ILE A 184 6.42 -0.79 14.57
C ILE A 184 5.62 -2.01 14.12
N TYR A 185 4.97 -2.66 15.08
CA TYR A 185 4.17 -3.85 14.81
C TYR A 185 2.83 -3.48 14.15
N ILE A 186 2.53 -4.14 13.04
CA ILE A 186 1.27 -4.06 12.31
C ILE A 186 0.47 -5.33 12.63
N ASP A 187 -0.70 -5.17 13.24
CA ASP A 187 -1.62 -6.30 13.41
C ASP A 187 -2.38 -6.57 12.11
N VAL A 188 -1.73 -7.32 11.22
CA VAL A 188 -2.25 -7.64 9.88
C VAL A 188 -3.65 -8.26 9.95
N LYS A 189 -3.92 -9.11 10.96
CA LYS A 189 -5.22 -9.79 11.07
C LYS A 189 -6.33 -8.80 11.39
N GLU A 190 -6.11 -7.95 12.38
CA GLU A 190 -7.07 -6.93 12.78
C GLU A 190 -7.32 -5.92 11.66
N ILE A 191 -6.25 -5.41 11.03
CA ILE A 191 -6.37 -4.39 10.00
C ILE A 191 -7.00 -4.96 8.72
N ALA A 192 -6.55 -6.12 8.24
CA ALA A 192 -7.12 -6.76 7.05
C ALA A 192 -8.63 -7.02 7.23
N GLN A 193 -9.03 -7.50 8.41
CA GLN A 193 -10.44 -7.65 8.75
C GLN A 193 -11.18 -6.31 8.75
N SER A 194 -10.58 -5.24 9.27
CA SER A 194 -11.20 -3.91 9.33
C SER A 194 -11.43 -3.24 7.97
N ILE A 195 -10.68 -3.65 6.93
CA ILE A 195 -10.83 -3.11 5.57
C ILE A 195 -11.48 -4.11 4.60
N GLY A 196 -11.84 -5.31 5.09
CA GLY A 196 -12.60 -6.31 4.34
C GLY A 196 -11.78 -7.15 3.35
N ILE A 197 -10.50 -7.40 3.64
CA ILE A 197 -9.61 -8.21 2.79
C ILE A 197 -8.95 -9.35 3.58
N SER A 198 -8.31 -10.30 2.88
CA SER A 198 -7.55 -11.37 3.52
C SER A 198 -6.20 -10.86 4.08
N PRO A 199 -5.64 -11.48 5.12
CA PRO A 199 -4.29 -11.17 5.61
C PRO A 199 -3.21 -11.27 4.52
N GLU A 200 -3.34 -12.21 3.59
CA GLU A 200 -2.43 -12.42 2.47
C GLU A 200 -2.50 -11.26 1.46
N ASP A 201 -3.71 -10.81 1.12
CA ASP A 201 -3.91 -9.65 0.26
C ASP A 201 -3.39 -8.37 0.93
N TYR A 202 -3.60 -8.22 2.25
CA TYR A 202 -3.06 -7.09 3.00
C TYR A 202 -1.53 -7.03 2.91
N ASN A 203 -0.83 -8.16 3.08
CA ASN A 203 0.62 -8.20 2.92
C ASN A 203 1.06 -7.84 1.50
N THR A 204 0.27 -8.23 0.49
CA THR A 204 0.50 -7.85 -0.91
C THR A 204 0.39 -6.33 -1.09
N PHE A 205 -0.70 -5.72 -0.60
CA PHE A 205 -0.86 -4.26 -0.65
C PHE A 205 0.19 -3.50 0.16
N LEU A 206 0.61 -4.03 1.30
CA LEU A 206 1.70 -3.45 2.09
C LEU A 206 3.02 -3.45 1.31
N THR A 207 3.29 -4.53 0.56
CA THR A 207 4.47 -4.63 -0.32
C THR A 207 4.37 -3.61 -1.46
N GLU A 208 3.22 -3.55 -2.15
CA GLU A 208 3.00 -2.58 -3.23
C GLU A 208 3.10 -1.12 -2.74
N TYR A 209 2.66 -0.84 -1.51
CA TYR A 209 2.81 0.47 -0.90
C TYR A 209 4.29 0.85 -0.70
N ILE A 210 5.12 -0.09 -0.21
CA ILE A 210 6.55 0.12 -0.04
C ILE A 210 7.22 0.34 -1.39
N ASP A 211 6.91 -0.48 -2.40
CA ASP A 211 7.44 -0.33 -3.76
C ASP A 211 7.06 1.02 -4.36
N THR A 212 5.81 1.46 -4.14
CA THR A 212 5.33 2.77 -4.58
C THR A 212 6.10 3.89 -3.88
N ALA A 213 6.33 3.79 -2.56
CA ALA A 213 7.13 4.75 -1.81
C ALA A 213 8.55 4.87 -2.36
N LEU A 214 9.23 3.76 -2.62
CA LEU A 214 10.56 3.73 -3.22
C LEU A 214 10.56 4.34 -4.63
N SER A 215 9.56 4.03 -5.45
CA SER A 215 9.45 4.60 -6.81
C SER A 215 9.22 6.11 -6.83
N LEU A 216 8.64 6.66 -5.76
CA LEU A 216 8.35 8.09 -5.60
C LEU A 216 9.48 8.84 -4.86
N GLU A 217 10.59 8.19 -4.51
CA GLU A 217 11.68 8.81 -3.76
C GLU A 217 12.24 10.05 -4.45
N ASP A 218 12.52 9.94 -5.75
CA ASP A 218 13.03 11.06 -6.55
C ASP A 218 12.02 12.23 -6.61
N ASP A 219 10.72 11.91 -6.65
CA ASP A 219 9.65 12.91 -6.64
C ASP A 219 9.50 13.58 -5.28
N LEU A 220 9.71 12.85 -4.18
CA LEU A 220 9.78 13.42 -2.82
C LEU A 220 10.98 14.35 -2.63
N ARG A 221 12.14 14.00 -3.22
CA ARG A 221 13.37 14.81 -3.19
C ARG A 221 13.42 15.92 -4.25
N SER A 222 12.39 16.00 -5.10
CA SER A 222 12.36 16.98 -6.19
C SER A 222 12.36 18.42 -5.67
N LYS A 223 13.06 19.31 -6.37
CA LYS A 223 12.96 20.77 -6.15
C LYS A 223 11.63 21.34 -6.64
N GLU A 224 10.89 20.59 -7.46
CA GLU A 224 9.58 21.00 -7.98
C GLU A 224 8.49 20.69 -6.93
N LYS A 225 7.94 21.75 -6.31
CA LYS A 225 6.89 21.64 -5.28
C LYS A 225 5.67 20.81 -5.71
N SER A 226 5.31 20.86 -7.00
CA SER A 226 4.20 20.09 -7.57
C SER A 226 4.44 18.58 -7.51
N LYS A 227 5.63 18.11 -7.89
CA LYS A 227 6.00 16.68 -7.82
C LYS A 227 5.99 16.17 -6.38
N ARG A 228 6.59 16.92 -5.46
CA ARG A 228 6.58 16.58 -4.03
C ARG A 228 5.18 16.50 -3.46
N THR A 229 4.32 17.47 -3.81
CA THR A 229 2.93 17.50 -3.33
C THR A 229 2.15 16.30 -3.88
N ALA A 230 2.36 15.92 -5.14
CA ALA A 230 1.72 14.75 -5.74
C ALA A 230 2.20 13.43 -5.09
N ALA A 231 3.50 13.29 -4.83
CA ALA A 231 4.06 12.11 -4.17
C ALA A 231 3.58 11.99 -2.72
N THR A 232 3.66 13.07 -1.93
CA THR A 232 3.18 13.07 -0.52
C THR A 232 1.68 12.79 -0.44
N HIS A 233 0.87 13.34 -1.35
CA HIS A 233 -0.57 13.05 -1.41
C HIS A 233 -0.85 11.58 -1.71
N THR A 234 -0.16 10.99 -2.68
CA THR A 234 -0.30 9.57 -3.04
C THR A 234 0.02 8.67 -1.85
N LEU A 235 1.17 8.91 -1.20
CA LEU A 235 1.60 8.11 -0.05
C LEU A 235 0.67 8.28 1.14
N PHE A 236 0.21 9.50 1.41
CA PHE A 236 -0.74 9.79 2.48
C PHE A 236 -2.07 9.05 2.25
N HIS A 237 -2.55 9.01 1.02
CA HIS A 237 -3.79 8.29 0.71
C HIS A 237 -3.62 6.77 0.94
N LEU A 238 -2.55 6.18 0.41
CA LEU A 238 -2.29 4.75 0.56
C LEU A 238 -2.04 4.35 2.03
N SER A 239 -1.29 5.16 2.79
CA SER A 239 -1.04 4.89 4.22
C SER A 239 -2.33 4.90 5.04
N ASN A 240 -3.29 5.78 4.68
CA ASN A 240 -4.61 5.81 5.29
C ASN A 240 -5.45 4.58 4.94
N VAL A 241 -5.43 4.15 3.68
CA VAL A 241 -6.11 2.92 3.23
C VAL A 241 -5.57 1.70 3.98
N LEU A 242 -4.25 1.61 4.16
CA LEU A 242 -3.59 0.54 4.90
C LEU A 242 -3.65 0.68 6.43
N ARG A 243 -4.26 1.76 6.94
CA ARG A 243 -4.35 2.07 8.38
C ARG A 243 -2.98 2.08 9.08
N LEU A 244 -2.03 2.82 8.51
CA LEU A 244 -0.66 2.97 9.06
C LEU A 244 -0.51 4.33 9.77
N PRO A 245 -1.06 4.54 10.98
CA PRO A 245 -1.19 5.87 11.58
C PRO A 245 0.14 6.59 11.80
N VAL A 246 1.18 5.87 12.23
CA VAL A 246 2.53 6.44 12.45
C VAL A 246 3.13 6.93 11.12
N VAL A 247 2.88 6.20 10.04
CA VAL A 247 3.37 6.56 8.71
C VAL A 247 2.59 7.75 8.15
N THR A 248 1.26 7.74 8.31
CA THR A 248 0.37 8.85 7.94
C THR A 248 0.80 10.16 8.61
N GLU A 249 1.09 10.13 9.92
CA GLU A 249 1.54 11.30 10.68
C GLU A 249 2.84 11.89 10.12
N ILE A 250 3.81 11.03 9.77
CA ILE A 250 5.10 11.50 9.23
C ILE A 250 4.94 12.06 7.81
N ILE A 251 4.11 11.45 6.97
CA ILE A 251 3.82 12.00 5.65
C ILE A 251 3.11 13.36 5.76
N GLU A 252 2.23 13.51 6.75
CA GLU A 252 1.56 14.79 7.02
C GLU A 252 2.57 15.86 7.45
N GLN A 253 3.52 15.53 8.31
CA GLN A 253 4.64 16.44 8.64
C GLN A 253 5.48 16.79 7.41
N LEU A 254 5.76 15.80 6.55
CA LEU A 254 6.52 15.99 5.32
C LEU A 254 5.85 16.99 4.36
N LYS A 255 4.51 17.02 4.31
CA LYS A 255 3.73 17.95 3.48
C LYS A 255 3.96 19.42 3.83
N TYR A 256 4.25 19.73 5.10
CA TYR A 256 4.46 21.09 5.61
C TYR A 256 5.94 21.39 5.94
N THR A 257 6.85 20.49 5.60
CA THR A 257 8.29 20.68 5.87
C THR A 257 8.86 21.73 4.89
N GLU A 258 9.68 22.65 5.42
CA GLU A 258 10.41 23.64 4.63
C GLU A 258 11.53 22.98 3.80
N ASP A 259 11.94 23.64 2.71
CA ASP A 259 12.94 23.07 1.78
C ASP A 259 14.29 22.74 2.46
N GLU A 260 14.65 23.42 3.56
CA GLU A 260 15.90 23.20 4.29
C GLU A 260 15.91 21.91 5.12
N ASP A 261 14.74 21.49 5.62
CA ASP A 261 14.60 20.33 6.50
C ASP A 261 14.09 19.07 5.76
N ILE A 262 13.77 19.19 4.46
CA ILE A 262 13.05 18.17 3.72
C ILE A 262 13.77 16.81 3.66
N GLU A 263 15.10 16.81 3.49
CA GLU A 263 15.90 15.58 3.48
C GLU A 263 15.82 14.85 4.83
N SER A 264 15.80 15.59 5.93
CA SER A 264 15.68 14.99 7.27
C SER A 264 14.29 14.38 7.49
N SER A 265 13.23 15.03 7.00
CA SER A 265 11.87 14.50 7.05
C SER A 265 11.69 13.28 6.15
N ILE A 266 12.28 13.27 4.94
CA ILE A 266 12.30 12.11 4.04
C ILE A 266 13.05 10.95 4.69
N GLN A 267 14.19 11.20 5.32
CA GLN A 267 14.92 10.18 6.05
C GLN A 267 14.09 9.63 7.22
N SER A 268 13.39 10.48 7.96
CA SER A 268 12.48 10.08 9.04
C SER A 268 11.35 9.17 8.54
N PHE A 269 10.78 9.50 7.37
CA PHE A 269 9.78 8.69 6.69
C PHE A 269 10.31 7.30 6.36
N TYR A 270 11.46 7.18 5.69
CA TYR A 270 12.04 5.87 5.35
C TYR A 270 12.51 5.08 6.58
N ASN A 271 13.04 5.77 7.59
CA ASN A 271 13.36 5.15 8.89
C ASN A 271 12.11 4.58 9.57
N THR A 272 10.95 5.17 9.35
CA THR A 272 9.70 4.66 9.89
C THR A 272 9.18 3.49 9.07
N LEU A 273 9.25 3.57 7.74
CA LEU A 273 8.90 2.45 6.86
C LEU A 273 9.75 1.20 7.17
N SER A 274 11.06 1.36 7.36
CA SER A 274 11.96 0.24 7.65
C SER A 274 11.70 -0.42 9.00
N ARG A 275 11.00 0.26 9.92
CA ARG A 275 10.61 -0.28 11.21
C ARG A 275 9.29 -1.03 11.17
N LEU A 276 8.50 -0.92 10.10
CA LEU A 276 7.24 -1.65 9.98
C LEU A 276 7.51 -3.16 9.98
N THR A 277 6.79 -3.90 10.82
CA THR A 277 6.87 -5.36 10.85
C THR A 277 5.50 -5.97 11.09
N THR A 278 5.23 -7.08 10.41
CA THR A 278 4.02 -7.88 10.60
C THR A 278 4.25 -9.02 11.59
N THR A 279 5.50 -9.23 12.00
CA THR A 279 5.87 -10.30 12.93
C THR A 279 5.87 -9.75 14.35
N LYS A 280 5.03 -10.31 15.21
CA LYS A 280 4.97 -9.88 16.60
C LYS A 280 6.32 -10.15 17.26
N PRO A 281 7.00 -9.13 17.85
CA PRO A 281 8.27 -9.35 18.51
C PRO A 281 8.09 -10.38 19.64
N LYS A 282 8.60 -11.59 19.40
CA LYS A 282 8.55 -12.68 20.35
C LYS A 282 9.50 -12.32 21.48
N ALA A 283 8.95 -11.96 22.63
CA ALA A 283 9.72 -11.63 23.83
C ALA A 283 10.76 -12.73 24.07
N ALA A 284 12.04 -12.33 24.10
CA ALA A 284 13.20 -13.20 24.14
C ALA A 284 13.06 -14.31 25.18
N ALA A 285 12.75 -15.52 24.72
CA ALA A 285 12.83 -16.75 25.50
C ALA A 285 14.09 -17.49 25.05
N GLY A 286 15.05 -17.59 25.96
CA GLY A 286 16.45 -17.93 25.70
C GLY A 286 16.71 -19.21 24.91
N GLU A 287 17.77 -19.12 24.11
CA GLU A 287 18.39 -20.20 23.36
C GLU A 287 18.83 -21.34 24.30
N LYS A 288 18.49 -22.58 23.93
CA LYS A 288 19.15 -23.78 24.42
C LYS A 288 19.72 -24.53 23.23
N GLU A 289 21.05 -24.61 23.18
CA GLU A 289 21.78 -25.55 22.32
C GLU A 289 21.48 -27.00 22.74
N ILE A 290 21.26 -27.89 21.76
CA ILE A 290 21.34 -29.34 21.94
C ILE A 290 22.17 -29.95 20.80
N PRO A 291 23.09 -30.88 21.10
CA PRO A 291 23.94 -31.53 20.10
C PRO A 291 23.23 -32.71 19.44
N ILE A 292 23.37 -32.85 18.11
CA ILE A 292 22.85 -34.00 17.36
C ILE A 292 24.02 -34.75 16.70
N LYS A 293 24.11 -36.04 17.01
CA LYS A 293 24.84 -37.03 16.21
C LYS A 293 23.96 -38.28 16.10
N LYS A 294 23.47 -38.58 14.90
CA LYS A 294 22.90 -39.88 14.53
C LYS A 294 23.19 -40.13 13.06
N GLU A 295 23.98 -41.16 12.79
CA GLU A 295 24.23 -41.66 11.43
C GLU A 295 22.94 -42.26 10.82
N ILE A 296 22.63 -41.85 9.59
CA ILE A 296 21.45 -42.31 8.83
C ILE A 296 21.89 -43.13 7.61
N LYS A 297 21.19 -44.25 7.37
CA LYS A 297 21.34 -45.13 6.20
C LYS A 297 20.79 -44.46 4.93
N PRO A 298 21.27 -44.82 3.72
CA PRO A 298 20.82 -44.17 2.49
C PRO A 298 19.34 -44.46 2.25
N SER A 299 18.49 -43.44 2.39
CA SER A 299 17.10 -43.46 1.96
C SER A 299 17.02 -43.15 0.46
N GLU A 300 15.92 -43.54 -0.17
CA GLU A 300 15.55 -43.02 -1.48
C GLU A 300 15.55 -41.48 -1.41
N GLY A 301 16.08 -40.81 -2.43
CA GLY A 301 16.24 -39.37 -2.47
C GLY A 301 14.91 -38.60 -2.37
N PHE A 302 14.96 -37.30 -2.03
CA PHE A 302 13.76 -36.47 -1.96
C PHE A 302 13.23 -36.03 -3.34
N GLY A 303 14.03 -36.20 -4.40
CA GLY A 303 13.72 -35.77 -5.76
C GLY A 303 14.82 -34.86 -6.32
N THR A 304 14.50 -34.10 -7.35
CA THR A 304 15.41 -33.11 -7.98
C THR A 304 14.73 -31.74 -7.97
N ILE A 305 15.43 -30.71 -7.53
CA ILE A 305 14.92 -29.33 -7.54
C ILE A 305 15.54 -28.59 -8.73
N ASP A 306 14.69 -27.97 -9.54
CA ASP A 306 15.12 -27.03 -10.57
C ASP A 306 14.99 -25.59 -10.05
N LEU A 307 16.11 -24.87 -10.04
CA LEU A 307 16.20 -23.48 -9.62
C LEU A 307 16.17 -22.48 -10.79
N SER A 308 16.21 -22.92 -12.05
CA SER A 308 16.35 -22.00 -13.20
C SER A 308 15.14 -21.11 -13.43
N ASN A 309 13.98 -21.48 -12.88
CA ASN A 309 12.69 -20.78 -13.04
C ASN A 309 12.24 -20.05 -11.78
N VAL A 310 13.08 -20.01 -10.74
CA VAL A 310 12.76 -19.31 -9.49
C VAL A 310 12.80 -17.81 -9.74
N LYS A 311 11.72 -17.12 -9.34
CA LYS A 311 11.64 -15.66 -9.44
C LYS A 311 12.33 -15.02 -8.22
N PRO A 312 13.01 -13.87 -8.40
CA PRO A 312 13.52 -13.10 -7.28
C PRO A 312 12.40 -12.73 -6.30
N ILE A 313 12.66 -12.83 -5.01
CA ILE A 313 11.78 -12.34 -3.94
C ILE A 313 12.48 -11.14 -3.34
N TYR A 314 11.95 -9.95 -3.63
CA TYR A 314 12.61 -8.70 -3.29
C TYR A 314 12.58 -8.42 -1.78
N PHE A 315 13.67 -7.84 -1.30
CA PHE A 315 13.76 -7.24 0.02
C PHE A 315 14.81 -6.12 -0.02
N ASP A 316 14.70 -5.15 0.86
CA ASP A 316 15.66 -4.06 0.93
C ASP A 316 16.92 -4.47 1.72
N PHE A 317 18.08 -4.25 1.14
CA PHE A 317 19.37 -4.42 1.77
C PHE A 317 20.30 -3.26 1.40
N GLN A 318 20.77 -2.56 2.44
CA GLN A 318 21.66 -1.41 2.28
C GLN A 318 23.01 -1.72 2.93
N VAL A 319 24.07 -1.69 2.12
CA VAL A 319 25.45 -1.97 2.56
C VAL A 319 25.85 -1.00 3.67
N GLU A 320 25.52 0.28 3.51
CA GLU A 320 25.85 1.35 4.44
C GLU A 320 25.15 1.16 5.79
N GLN A 321 23.92 0.65 5.78
CA GLN A 321 23.21 0.31 7.02
C GLN A 321 23.89 -0.85 7.74
N ALA A 322 24.19 -1.94 7.03
CA ALA A 322 24.88 -3.09 7.61
C ALA A 322 26.27 -2.69 8.16
N ALA A 323 26.99 -1.83 7.45
CA ALA A 323 28.27 -1.26 7.86
C ALA A 323 28.16 -0.46 9.16
N ASN A 324 27.17 0.43 9.25
CA ASN A 324 26.90 1.21 10.45
C ASN A 324 26.54 0.31 11.65
N GLU A 325 25.63 -0.65 11.45
CA GLU A 325 25.21 -1.59 12.50
C GLU A 325 26.34 -2.49 13.01
N LEU A 326 27.26 -2.87 12.12
CA LEU A 326 28.42 -3.68 12.46
C LEU A 326 29.60 -2.84 12.94
N SER A 327 29.51 -1.51 12.86
CA SER A 327 30.62 -0.59 13.11
C SER A 327 31.87 -0.94 12.28
N LEU A 328 31.64 -1.29 11.01
CA LEU A 328 32.66 -1.65 10.04
C LEU A 328 32.62 -0.69 8.84
N PRO A 329 33.74 -0.50 8.13
CA PRO A 329 33.74 0.24 6.86
C PRO A 329 32.82 -0.44 5.82
N ALA A 330 32.14 0.35 5.01
CA ALA A 330 31.24 -0.17 3.96
C ALA A 330 31.99 -1.05 2.96
N GLU A 331 33.21 -0.67 2.59
CA GLU A 331 34.05 -1.44 1.67
C GLU A 331 34.35 -2.84 2.20
N LEU A 332 34.53 -2.98 3.52
CA LEU A 332 34.76 -4.28 4.16
C LEU A 332 33.49 -5.14 4.18
N ILE A 333 32.32 -4.52 4.35
CA ILE A 333 31.03 -5.22 4.22
C ILE A 333 30.82 -5.68 2.79
N GLU A 334 31.13 -4.85 1.78
CA GLU A 334 31.06 -5.25 0.37
C GLU A 334 31.96 -6.47 0.08
N GLU A 335 33.19 -6.49 0.62
CA GLU A 335 34.08 -7.66 0.52
C GLU A 335 33.44 -8.91 1.15
N PHE A 336 32.86 -8.80 2.35
CA PHE A 336 32.19 -9.94 2.98
C PHE A 336 30.94 -10.41 2.23
N ILE A 337 30.21 -9.49 1.59
CA ILE A 337 29.06 -9.83 0.74
C ILE A 337 29.52 -10.60 -0.49
N HIS A 338 30.60 -10.18 -1.16
CA HIS A 338 31.17 -10.93 -2.28
C HIS A 338 31.55 -12.36 -1.88
N ASP A 339 32.21 -12.52 -0.73
CA ASP A 339 32.56 -13.84 -0.19
C ASP A 339 31.32 -14.67 0.14
N PHE A 340 30.28 -14.04 0.71
CA PHE A 340 29.02 -14.70 1.01
C PHE A 340 28.28 -15.14 -0.24
N ILE A 341 28.19 -14.31 -1.30
CA ILE A 341 27.56 -14.67 -2.58
C ILE A 341 28.22 -15.91 -3.16
N LYS A 342 29.56 -15.94 -3.20
CA LYS A 342 30.30 -17.11 -3.66
C LYS A 342 30.02 -18.34 -2.81
N GLN A 343 30.03 -18.19 -1.48
CA GLN A 343 29.72 -19.29 -0.56
C GLN A 343 28.30 -19.82 -0.76
N ALA A 344 27.32 -18.93 -0.95
CA ALA A 344 25.92 -19.29 -1.15
C ALA A 344 25.72 -20.13 -2.42
N HIS A 345 26.34 -19.78 -3.54
CA HIS A 345 26.33 -20.62 -4.76
C HIS A 345 26.93 -22.01 -4.49
N GLU A 346 28.15 -22.07 -3.93
CA GLU A 346 28.86 -23.34 -3.70
C GLU A 346 28.11 -24.28 -2.73
N GLU A 347 27.53 -23.72 -1.67
CA GLU A 347 26.79 -24.48 -0.67
C GLU A 347 25.38 -24.86 -1.15
N THR A 348 24.73 -24.03 -1.97
CA THR A 348 23.44 -24.38 -2.57
C THR A 348 23.58 -25.58 -3.51
N ASP A 349 24.63 -25.63 -4.32
CA ASP A 349 24.93 -26.81 -5.15
C ASP A 349 25.09 -28.09 -4.32
N LYS A 350 25.69 -27.99 -3.12
CA LYS A 350 25.80 -29.12 -2.19
C LYS A 350 24.44 -29.46 -1.56
N MET A 351 23.64 -28.46 -1.25
CA MET A 351 22.29 -28.62 -0.69
C MET A 351 21.38 -29.36 -1.67
N LEU A 352 21.42 -29.02 -2.96
CA LEU A 352 20.67 -29.72 -4.01
C LEU A 352 21.10 -31.19 -4.15
N LYS A 353 22.41 -31.46 -4.14
CA LYS A 353 22.94 -32.84 -4.16
C LYS A 353 22.57 -33.63 -2.90
N ALA A 354 22.45 -32.98 -1.75
CA ALA A 354 21.99 -33.60 -0.52
C ALA A 354 20.49 -33.91 -0.59
N TYR A 355 19.69 -33.01 -1.17
CA TYR A 355 18.28 -33.22 -1.45
C TYR A 355 18.04 -34.44 -2.34
N GLU A 356 18.78 -34.56 -3.44
CA GLU A 356 18.76 -35.73 -4.34
C GLU A 356 19.09 -37.05 -3.63
N LYS A 357 19.86 -37.00 -2.54
CA LYS A 357 20.27 -38.17 -1.77
C LYS A 357 19.39 -38.44 -0.55
N GLY A 358 18.42 -37.59 -0.27
CA GLY A 358 17.61 -37.71 0.95
C GLY A 358 18.37 -37.34 2.22
N ASP A 359 19.48 -36.60 2.12
CA ASP A 359 20.37 -36.29 3.23
C ASP A 359 19.93 -34.99 3.95
N LEU A 360 18.87 -35.12 4.75
CA LEU A 360 18.32 -34.02 5.55
C LEU A 360 19.36 -33.43 6.52
N GLU A 361 20.25 -34.27 7.09
CA GLU A 361 21.27 -33.80 8.04
C GLU A 361 22.23 -32.82 7.36
N THR A 362 22.68 -33.14 6.14
CA THR A 362 23.53 -32.24 5.36
C THR A 362 22.79 -30.96 4.97
N ILE A 363 21.53 -31.04 4.55
CA ILE A 363 20.72 -29.84 4.23
C ILE A 363 20.62 -28.91 5.45
N ASN A 364 20.28 -29.46 6.62
CA ASN A 364 20.14 -28.67 7.85
C ASN A 364 21.46 -28.03 8.29
N LYS A 365 22.60 -28.73 8.10
CA LYS A 365 23.94 -28.18 8.35
C LYS A 365 24.27 -27.03 7.41
N ILE A 366 23.92 -27.14 6.13
CA ILE A 366 24.13 -26.07 5.16
C ILE A 366 23.24 -24.87 5.51
N GLY A 367 21.97 -25.10 5.85
CA GLY A 367 21.04 -24.07 6.33
C GLY A 367 21.63 -23.32 7.54
N HIS A 368 22.15 -24.05 8.53
CA HIS A 368 22.82 -23.45 9.68
C HIS A 368 24.05 -22.60 9.31
N LEU A 369 24.90 -23.10 8.42
CA LEU A 369 26.12 -22.41 7.98
C LEU A 369 25.79 -21.09 7.28
N LEU A 370 24.93 -21.14 6.26
CA LEU A 370 24.57 -19.96 5.49
C LEU A 370 23.75 -18.97 6.33
N LYS A 371 22.88 -19.46 7.23
CA LYS A 371 22.15 -18.63 8.18
C LYS A 371 23.14 -17.81 9.02
N GLY A 372 24.15 -18.47 9.59
CA GLY A 372 25.16 -17.81 10.42
C GLY A 372 25.84 -16.65 9.69
N THR A 373 26.24 -16.87 8.44
CA THR A 373 26.85 -15.82 7.62
C THR A 373 25.86 -14.70 7.28
N ALA A 374 24.65 -15.04 6.83
CA ALA A 374 23.62 -14.05 6.48
C ALA A 374 23.22 -13.18 7.69
N SER A 375 23.04 -13.78 8.88
CA SER A 375 22.76 -13.05 10.12
C SER A 375 23.90 -12.11 10.50
N ASN A 376 25.16 -12.55 10.35
CA ASN A 376 26.32 -11.72 10.63
C ASN A 376 26.41 -10.50 9.72
N LEU A 377 25.95 -10.63 8.46
CA LEU A 377 25.90 -9.55 7.48
C LEU A 377 24.60 -8.74 7.51
N ARG A 378 23.69 -9.02 8.46
CA ARG A 378 22.38 -8.36 8.57
C ARG A 378 21.47 -8.54 7.34
N ILE A 379 21.65 -9.65 6.62
CA ILE A 379 20.78 -10.02 5.49
C ILE A 379 19.58 -10.83 6.03
N THR A 380 18.71 -10.17 6.78
CA THR A 380 17.68 -10.79 7.61
C THR A 380 16.74 -11.74 6.84
N PRO A 381 16.20 -11.39 5.66
CA PRO A 381 15.30 -12.29 4.92
C PRO A 381 15.97 -13.60 4.46
N LEU A 382 17.26 -13.55 4.11
CA LEU A 382 18.04 -14.76 3.85
C LEU A 382 18.25 -15.57 5.13
N ALA A 383 18.61 -14.91 6.23
CA ALA A 383 18.80 -15.60 7.50
C ALA A 383 17.52 -16.31 7.98
N ASP A 384 16.35 -15.70 7.79
CA ASP A 384 15.06 -16.26 8.21
C ASP A 384 14.67 -17.49 7.39
N THR A 385 14.75 -17.41 6.06
CA THR A 385 14.49 -18.59 5.20
C THR A 385 15.49 -19.73 5.45
N LEU A 386 16.77 -19.41 5.69
CA LEU A 386 17.78 -20.40 6.04
C LEU A 386 17.57 -21.01 7.44
N TYR A 387 16.98 -20.27 8.37
CA TYR A 387 16.55 -20.79 9.66
C TYR A 387 15.43 -21.82 9.50
N GLU A 388 14.46 -21.56 8.63
CA GLU A 388 13.40 -22.54 8.33
C GLU A 388 13.96 -23.82 7.70
N ILE A 389 14.92 -23.70 6.78
CA ILE A 389 15.64 -24.84 6.22
C ILE A 389 16.42 -25.60 7.30
N GLN A 390 17.14 -24.90 8.18
CA GLN A 390 17.95 -25.50 9.26
C GLN A 390 17.11 -26.43 10.16
N PHE A 391 15.89 -26.02 10.48
CA PHE A 391 14.99 -26.73 11.41
C PHE A 391 13.89 -27.50 10.70
N CYS A 392 13.98 -27.68 9.39
CA CYS A 392 13.02 -28.46 8.63
C CYS A 392 13.15 -29.95 8.99
N GLU A 393 12.06 -30.53 9.51
CA GLU A 393 11.94 -31.98 9.76
C GLU A 393 11.07 -32.68 8.70
N ASP A 394 10.28 -31.91 7.95
CA ASP A 394 9.37 -32.40 6.91
C ASP A 394 9.98 -32.22 5.52
N SER A 395 10.45 -33.33 4.95
CA SER A 395 11.06 -33.34 3.61
C SER A 395 10.13 -32.86 2.50
N SER A 396 8.81 -32.86 2.70
CA SER A 396 7.85 -32.36 1.71
C SER A 396 7.85 -30.83 1.59
N GLN A 397 8.30 -30.11 2.61
CA GLN A 397 8.40 -28.64 2.62
C GLN A 397 9.74 -28.13 2.09
N LEU A 398 10.78 -28.97 2.11
CA LEU A 398 12.14 -28.57 1.75
C LEU A 398 12.25 -27.94 0.37
N GLU A 399 11.57 -28.48 -0.65
CA GLU A 399 11.64 -27.92 -2.00
C GLU A 399 11.14 -26.47 -2.04
N LYS A 400 10.01 -26.21 -1.36
CA LYS A 400 9.43 -24.87 -1.27
C LYS A 400 10.42 -23.92 -0.58
N LEU A 401 10.95 -24.33 0.58
CA LEU A 401 11.87 -23.51 1.37
C LEU A 401 13.17 -23.21 0.62
N ILE A 402 13.74 -24.20 -0.07
CA ILE A 402 14.95 -24.03 -0.88
C ILE A 402 14.70 -23.04 -2.02
N LYS A 403 13.53 -23.12 -2.68
CA LYS A 403 13.14 -22.16 -3.73
C LYS A 403 12.93 -20.75 -3.17
N GLU A 404 12.34 -20.63 -1.99
CA GLU A 404 12.11 -19.34 -1.33
C GLU A 404 13.42 -18.67 -0.91
N TYR A 405 14.32 -19.42 -0.27
CA TYR A 405 15.70 -18.99 0.00
C TYR A 405 16.40 -18.53 -1.30
N TRP A 406 16.31 -19.33 -2.36
CA TRP A 406 16.96 -19.00 -3.62
C TRP A 406 16.37 -17.75 -4.28
N GLY A 407 15.05 -17.54 -4.16
CA GLY A 407 14.38 -16.32 -4.61
C GLY A 407 14.91 -15.07 -3.92
N HIS A 408 15.04 -15.09 -2.59
CA HIS A 408 15.70 -14.01 -1.85
C HIS A 408 17.16 -13.83 -2.28
N PHE A 409 17.89 -14.93 -2.47
CA PHE A 409 19.31 -14.87 -2.84
C PHE A 409 19.52 -14.20 -4.20
N ILE A 410 18.70 -14.54 -5.20
CA ILE A 410 18.77 -13.89 -6.54
C ILE A 410 18.50 -12.39 -6.43
N ALA A 411 17.49 -11.99 -5.64
CA ALA A 411 17.18 -10.57 -5.45
C ALA A 411 18.35 -9.82 -4.82
N PHE A 412 18.93 -10.38 -3.76
CA PHE A 412 20.09 -9.85 -3.06
C PHE A 412 21.31 -9.70 -3.97
N GLU A 413 21.69 -10.76 -4.69
CA GLU A 413 22.83 -10.76 -5.61
C GLU A 413 22.64 -9.72 -6.72
N THR A 414 21.43 -9.64 -7.28
CA THR A 414 21.11 -8.68 -8.35
C THR A 414 21.22 -7.24 -7.85
N GLN A 415 20.63 -6.94 -6.68
CA GLN A 415 20.69 -5.61 -6.06
C GLN A 415 22.14 -5.19 -5.77
N PHE A 416 22.93 -6.10 -5.22
CA PHE A 416 24.34 -5.86 -4.92
C PHE A 416 25.17 -5.62 -6.18
N GLU A 417 25.00 -6.43 -7.23
CA GLU A 417 25.73 -6.22 -8.49
C GLU A 417 25.42 -4.88 -9.17
N LEU A 418 24.16 -4.44 -9.13
CA LEU A 418 23.73 -3.17 -9.73
C LEU A 418 24.34 -1.98 -8.99
N THR A 419 24.37 -2.04 -7.66
CA THR A 419 24.93 -0.98 -6.81
C THR A 419 26.46 -0.92 -6.90
N SER A 420 27.16 -2.05 -6.89
CA SER A 420 28.61 -2.10 -7.04
C SER A 420 29.09 -1.60 -8.41
N LYS A 421 28.34 -1.88 -9.50
CA LYS A 421 28.67 -1.38 -10.85
C LYS A 421 28.50 0.13 -10.99
N ASN A 422 27.57 0.74 -10.25
CA ASN A 422 27.31 2.17 -10.28
C ASN A 422 28.32 3.00 -9.48
N LYS A 423 28.95 2.42 -8.44
CA LYS A 423 30.04 3.08 -7.68
C LYS A 423 31.40 3.10 -8.40
N GLY A 424 31.56 2.30 -9.46
CA GLY A 424 32.80 2.18 -10.24
C GLY A 424 32.95 3.12 -11.45
N LYS A 425 32.02 4.06 -11.65
CA LYS A 425 32.08 5.15 -12.64
C LYS A 425 32.17 6.48 -11.93
#